data_AF-A0A5S9P028-F1
#
_entry.id   AF-A0A5S9P028-F1
#
_cell.length_a   1.000
_cell.length_b   1.000
_cell.length_c   1.000
_cell.angle_alpha   90.00
_cell.angle_beta   90.00
_cell.angle_gamma   90.00
#
_symmetry.space_group_name_H-M   'P 1'
#
loop_
_entity.id
_entity.type
_entity.pdbx_description
1 polymer ?
#
loop_
_entity_poly.entity_id
_entity_poly.type
_entity_poly.pdbx_seq_one_letter_code
_entity_poly.pdbx_strand_id
1 'polypeptide(L)'
;MEASRARSPRASSGASNFSLLQQDLSEGRRDRFVFYVFDLLFLDGRDLRDRPLRARKEALAKVMEGAPPPLRLSEPFEVDGPTMLRHACRLSLEGLVSKRMAAPYRSGRGKDWQKSKCAFRQEFVIGGFVPSTAQKGAVGSLVLGVYEDGRLRHVGRVGTGFSQRVARELRERLSPLERGRSPFAGSLSAEERRGVTYVTPELVAEIEFRGWTGDQHLRHAAFRGLREDKPAREIVREDGPAARGAPATEGKMPCSGVKLTHPDRIYWPEDGVTKQGLADYYAQVWTYIAPFVVARPLALLRCPDGIAQACFFQKHSWRGINRAIKVKKDTDGEELLVIDDFDGLTALAQAGALEIHPWGAPLADLERPDTMIFDLDPGEDVAWPDIVAGAREVRARLEAAGLPTFVKTSGGKGLHVVVPLEPKAGWDAVKDFAKGIADAMAADDPDRYIAVATKARRRGRIFVDYLRNARGATAIAPYGVRARPGAAVAMPVAWEELDQLTGAAQFTLDTAPSRLANLSSDPWSGFRKAAAPLPSAAGGKRRTP
;
A
#
# COMPACT_ATOMS: atom_id res chain seq x y z
N MET A 1 10.52 13.38 -32.39
CA MET A 1 9.85 13.35 -31.07
C MET A 1 10.90 12.94 -30.04
N GLU A 2 11.59 13.89 -29.42
CA GLU A 2 12.72 13.60 -28.52
C GLU A 2 12.51 14.36 -27.21
N ALA A 3 11.74 13.75 -26.31
CA ALA A 3 11.54 14.09 -24.90
C ALA A 3 10.46 13.14 -24.39
N SER A 4 10.82 11.86 -24.26
CA SER A 4 9.93 10.77 -23.94
C SER A 4 10.26 10.18 -22.57
N ARG A 5 9.24 9.74 -21.84
CA ARG A 5 9.43 8.87 -20.68
C ARG A 5 8.36 7.79 -20.79
N ALA A 6 8.79 6.59 -21.18
CA ALA A 6 7.97 5.40 -21.03
C ALA A 6 7.62 5.28 -19.55
N ARG A 7 6.32 5.24 -19.21
CA ARG A 7 5.91 4.83 -17.86
C ARG A 7 5.48 3.38 -17.90
N SER A 8 5.86 2.73 -16.80
CA SER A 8 5.62 1.35 -16.41
C SER A 8 4.22 0.80 -16.76
N PRO A 9 4.10 -0.53 -16.93
CA PRO A 9 2.81 -1.23 -16.91
C PRO A 9 1.92 -0.69 -15.78
N ARG A 10 0.63 -0.47 -16.09
CA ARG A 10 -0.33 -0.28 -15.00
C ARG A 10 -0.39 -1.57 -14.20
N ALA A 11 -0.06 -1.49 -12.91
CA ALA A 11 -0.60 -2.44 -11.95
C ALA A 11 -2.15 -2.35 -11.99
N SER A 12 -2.85 -3.36 -11.47
CA SER A 12 -4.32 -3.32 -11.33
C SER A 12 -4.84 -2.09 -10.58
N SER A 13 -3.95 -1.35 -9.90
CA SER A 13 -4.18 -0.11 -9.18
C SER A 13 -4.06 1.19 -10.00
N GLY A 14 -3.58 1.17 -11.24
CA GLY A 14 -3.41 2.38 -12.06
C GLY A 14 -2.14 3.23 -11.79
N ALA A 15 -1.38 2.95 -10.73
CA ALA A 15 -0.09 3.59 -10.44
C ALA A 15 1.08 2.94 -11.22
N SER A 16 2.12 3.72 -11.53
CA SER A 16 3.32 3.23 -12.24
C SER A 16 4.28 2.51 -11.29
N ASN A 17 4.70 1.28 -11.63
CA ASN A 17 5.58 0.45 -10.80
C ASN A 17 6.93 0.16 -11.51
N PHE A 18 8.03 0.73 -11.03
CA PHE A 18 9.33 0.61 -11.70
C PHE A 18 9.83 -0.84 -11.82
N SER A 19 9.64 -1.67 -10.79
CA SER A 19 10.03 -3.09 -10.82
C SER A 19 9.29 -3.85 -11.92
N LEU A 20 7.98 -3.62 -12.07
CA LEU A 20 7.17 -4.20 -13.16
C LEU A 20 7.62 -3.73 -14.55
N LEU A 21 8.10 -2.48 -14.68
CA LEU A 21 8.65 -1.99 -15.94
C LEU A 21 9.93 -2.72 -16.33
N GLN A 22 10.88 -2.87 -15.41
CA GLN A 22 12.12 -3.61 -15.67
C GLN A 22 11.83 -5.07 -16.02
N GLN A 23 10.86 -5.67 -15.33
CA GLN A 23 10.37 -7.00 -15.64
C GLN A 23 9.83 -7.10 -17.07
N ASP A 24 8.83 -6.30 -17.44
CA ASP A 24 8.22 -6.38 -18.76
C ASP A 24 9.22 -6.07 -19.88
N LEU A 25 10.17 -5.16 -19.66
CA LEU A 25 11.28 -4.91 -20.59
C LEU A 25 12.19 -6.13 -20.76
N SER A 26 12.57 -6.80 -19.66
CA SER A 26 13.41 -8.00 -19.70
C SER A 26 12.72 -9.19 -20.40
N GLU A 27 11.40 -9.28 -20.29
CA GLU A 27 10.57 -10.34 -20.89
C GLU A 27 10.07 -9.97 -22.29
N GLY A 28 10.47 -8.82 -22.83
CA GLY A 28 10.05 -8.35 -24.16
C GLY A 28 8.56 -7.97 -24.27
N ARG A 29 7.82 -7.91 -23.16
CA ARG A 29 6.41 -7.52 -23.12
C ARG A 29 6.26 -6.00 -23.29
N ARG A 30 5.50 -5.58 -24.30
CA ARG A 30 5.33 -4.16 -24.66
C ARG A 30 3.87 -3.72 -24.73
N ASP A 31 2.94 -4.66 -24.72
CA ASP A 31 1.50 -4.48 -24.85
C ASP A 31 0.86 -3.70 -23.68
N ARG A 32 1.53 -3.66 -22.52
CA ARG A 32 1.05 -2.99 -21.31
C ARG A 32 1.59 -1.57 -21.10
N PHE A 33 2.46 -1.09 -21.99
CA PHE A 33 3.11 0.21 -21.83
C PHE A 33 2.18 1.35 -22.23
N VAL A 34 2.21 2.42 -21.43
CA VAL A 34 1.55 3.68 -21.77
C VAL A 34 2.62 4.74 -21.94
N PHE A 35 2.59 5.41 -23.09
CA PHE A 35 3.60 6.38 -23.45
C PHE A 35 3.08 7.81 -23.24
N TYR A 36 3.65 8.49 -22.25
CA TYR A 36 3.28 9.88 -21.95
C TYR A 36 4.21 10.85 -22.67
N VAL A 37 3.64 11.64 -23.58
CA VAL A 37 4.32 12.73 -24.27
C VAL A 37 4.15 14.00 -23.44
N PHE A 38 5.23 14.71 -23.15
CA PHE A 38 5.21 15.82 -22.19
C PHE A 38 5.88 17.12 -22.68
N ASP A 39 6.61 17.07 -23.80
CA ASP A 39 7.25 18.23 -24.44
C ASP A 39 7.47 17.93 -25.93
N LEU A 40 7.65 18.97 -26.74
CA LEU A 40 7.85 18.89 -28.19
C LEU A 40 9.05 19.74 -28.59
N LEU A 41 10.21 19.09 -28.75
CA LEU A 41 11.46 19.78 -29.09
C LEU A 41 11.61 20.06 -30.60
N PHE A 42 11.01 19.23 -31.45
CA PHE A 42 11.06 19.36 -32.91
C PHE A 42 9.70 19.05 -33.53
N LEU A 43 9.30 19.81 -34.54
CA LEU A 43 8.07 19.61 -35.29
C LEU A 43 8.29 19.94 -36.77
N ASP A 44 8.09 18.96 -37.66
CA ASP A 44 8.20 19.11 -39.12
C ASP A 44 9.52 19.76 -39.57
N GLY A 45 10.65 19.26 -39.06
CA GLY A 45 11.98 19.80 -39.35
C GLY A 45 12.32 21.14 -38.66
N ARG A 46 11.39 21.74 -37.91
CA ARG A 46 11.63 22.96 -37.14
C ARG A 46 12.11 22.64 -35.73
N ASP A 47 13.19 23.28 -35.32
CA ASP A 47 13.69 23.25 -33.95
C ASP A 47 12.88 24.20 -33.07
N LEU A 48 12.23 23.66 -32.04
CA LEU A 48 11.42 24.41 -31.09
C LEU A 48 12.13 24.62 -29.75
N ARG A 49 13.37 24.15 -29.56
CA ARG A 49 14.06 24.19 -28.26
C ARG A 49 14.22 25.61 -27.71
N ASP A 50 14.42 26.61 -28.56
CA ASP A 50 14.50 28.02 -28.13
C ASP A 50 13.13 28.68 -27.86
N ARG A 51 12.02 28.01 -28.18
CA ARG A 51 10.69 28.49 -27.83
C ARG A 51 10.38 28.22 -26.36
N PRO A 52 9.58 29.07 -25.68
CA PRO A 52 9.09 28.79 -24.34
C PRO A 52 8.33 27.46 -24.24
N LEU A 53 8.42 26.78 -23.09
CA LEU A 53 7.70 25.51 -22.84
C LEU A 53 6.19 25.62 -23.11
N ARG A 54 5.55 26.75 -22.79
CA ARG A 54 4.13 26.99 -23.10
C ARG A 54 3.82 26.78 -24.58
N ALA A 55 4.58 27.45 -25.47
CA ALA A 55 4.39 27.34 -26.91
C ALA A 55 4.64 25.91 -27.42
N ARG A 56 5.63 25.22 -26.87
CA ARG A 56 5.91 23.81 -27.22
C ARG A 56 4.77 22.88 -26.80
N LYS A 57 4.18 23.10 -25.62
CA LYS A 57 3.04 22.32 -25.13
C LYS A 57 1.75 22.58 -25.92
N GLU A 58 1.48 23.81 -26.33
CA GLU A 58 0.35 24.14 -27.20
C GLU A 58 0.47 23.46 -28.56
N ALA A 59 1.67 23.50 -29.17
CA ALA A 59 1.94 22.76 -30.40
C ALA A 59 1.80 21.24 -30.21
N LEU A 60 2.29 20.71 -29.08
CA LEU A 60 2.15 19.30 -28.75
C LEU A 60 0.69 18.87 -28.60
N ALA A 61 -0.14 19.66 -27.95
CA ALA A 61 -1.56 19.34 -27.75
C ALA A 61 -2.28 19.16 -29.09
N LYS A 62 -2.00 20.01 -30.08
CA LYS A 62 -2.54 19.90 -31.45
C LYS A 62 -2.08 18.62 -32.14
N VAL A 63 -0.81 18.24 -31.99
CA VAL A 63 -0.27 16.99 -32.56
C VAL A 63 -0.87 15.75 -31.89
N MET A 64 -1.24 15.85 -30.62
CA MET A 64 -1.79 14.75 -29.83
C MET A 64 -3.32 14.63 -29.92
N GLU A 65 -3.99 15.52 -30.65
CA GLU A 65 -5.43 15.46 -30.85
C GLU A 65 -5.81 14.18 -31.62
N GLY A 66 -6.68 13.36 -31.03
CA GLY A 66 -7.06 12.05 -31.60
C GLY A 66 -5.97 10.98 -31.53
N ALA A 67 -4.89 11.17 -30.77
CA ALA A 67 -3.82 10.17 -30.66
C ALA A 67 -4.35 8.82 -30.15
N PRO A 68 -4.04 7.71 -30.85
CA PRO A 68 -4.51 6.38 -30.44
C PRO A 68 -3.71 5.86 -29.23
N PRO A 69 -4.28 4.96 -28.41
CA PRO A 69 -3.50 4.18 -27.44
C PRO A 69 -2.29 3.50 -28.11
N PRO A 70 -1.14 3.41 -27.43
CA PRO A 70 -0.89 3.73 -26.03
C PRO A 70 -0.41 5.16 -25.74
N LEU A 71 -0.55 6.09 -26.70
CA LEU A 71 -0.07 7.47 -26.55
C LEU A 71 -1.00 8.27 -25.64
N ARG A 72 -0.42 9.06 -24.72
CA ARG A 72 -1.15 10.00 -23.87
C ARG A 72 -0.40 11.32 -23.72
N LEU A 73 -1.14 12.42 -23.64
CA LEU A 73 -0.58 13.72 -23.30
C LEU A 73 -0.41 13.85 -21.78
N SER A 74 0.73 14.35 -21.32
CA SER A 74 0.93 14.76 -19.93
C SER A 74 0.44 16.20 -19.74
N GLU A 75 -0.82 16.33 -19.33
CA GLU A 75 -1.47 17.62 -19.11
C GLU A 75 -0.75 18.45 -18.03
N PRO A 76 -0.59 19.77 -18.24
CA PRO A 76 -0.14 20.68 -17.19
C PRO A 76 -1.26 20.92 -16.17
N PHE A 77 -0.87 21.08 -14.91
CA PHE A 77 -1.75 21.61 -13.89
C PHE A 77 -1.23 22.98 -13.46
N GLU A 78 -2.03 24.03 -13.64
CA GLU A 78 -1.72 25.39 -13.17
C GLU A 78 -2.31 25.58 -11.77
N VAL A 79 -1.71 24.89 -10.79
CA VAL A 79 -2.11 24.94 -9.39
C VAL A 79 -0.91 25.22 -8.50
N ASP A 80 -1.18 25.62 -7.25
CA ASP A 80 -0.15 25.80 -6.23
C ASP A 80 0.71 24.52 -6.08
N GLY A 81 2.01 24.66 -6.34
CA GLY A 81 2.97 23.54 -6.38
C GLY A 81 3.06 22.75 -5.06
N PRO A 82 3.20 23.41 -3.89
CA PRO A 82 3.14 22.76 -2.58
C PRO A 82 1.85 21.95 -2.37
N THR A 83 0.70 22.50 -2.77
CA THR A 83 -0.59 21.82 -2.66
C THR A 83 -0.64 20.58 -3.53
N MET A 84 -0.25 20.69 -4.80
CA MET A 84 -0.18 19.54 -5.70
C MET A 84 0.79 18.48 -5.18
N LEU A 85 1.93 18.88 -4.59
CA LEU A 85 2.90 17.94 -4.06
C LEU A 85 2.27 17.14 -2.92
N ARG A 86 1.58 17.80 -1.98
CA ARG A 86 0.86 17.11 -0.90
C ARG A 86 -0.16 16.11 -1.45
N HIS A 87 -0.94 16.48 -2.46
CA HIS A 87 -1.90 15.55 -3.09
C HIS A 87 -1.20 14.36 -3.76
N ALA A 88 -0.15 14.61 -4.54
CA ALA A 88 0.63 13.55 -5.16
C ALA A 88 1.18 12.55 -4.13
N CYS A 89 1.65 13.05 -2.98
CA CYS A 89 2.21 12.21 -1.92
C CYS A 89 1.12 11.42 -1.17
N ARG A 90 -0.06 12.01 -0.94
CA ARG A 90 -1.22 11.31 -0.37
C ARG A 90 -1.75 10.18 -1.27
N LEU A 91 -1.61 10.35 -2.59
CA LEU A 91 -1.92 9.34 -3.60
C LEU A 91 -0.75 8.36 -3.86
N SER A 92 0.30 8.38 -3.03
CA SER A 92 1.47 7.50 -3.15
C SER A 92 2.19 7.59 -4.50
N LEU A 93 2.17 8.75 -5.16
CA LEU A 93 2.95 9.00 -6.37
C LEU A 93 4.42 9.32 -6.01
N GLU A 94 5.35 9.09 -6.95
CA GLU A 94 6.79 9.33 -6.76
C GLU A 94 7.13 10.80 -6.41
N GLY A 95 6.34 11.74 -6.93
CA GLY A 95 6.52 13.18 -6.78
C GLY A 95 6.30 13.95 -8.08
N LEU A 96 6.43 15.28 -8.01
CA LEU A 96 6.13 16.21 -9.09
C LEU A 96 7.37 16.71 -9.82
N VAL A 97 7.23 16.94 -11.13
CA VAL A 97 8.21 17.68 -11.92
C VAL A 97 7.63 19.05 -12.23
N SER A 98 8.18 20.08 -11.62
CA SER A 98 7.87 21.49 -11.89
C SER A 98 8.73 21.97 -13.04
N LYS A 99 8.12 22.62 -14.04
CA LYS A 99 8.82 23.17 -15.20
C LYS A 99 8.50 24.65 -15.37
N ARG A 100 9.51 25.49 -15.60
CA ARG A 100 9.32 26.93 -15.85
C ARG A 100 8.69 27.15 -17.23
N MET A 101 7.43 27.60 -17.26
CA MET A 101 6.64 27.72 -18.49
C MET A 101 7.24 28.66 -19.55
N ALA A 102 7.92 29.71 -19.10
CA ALA A 102 8.55 30.69 -19.97
C ALA A 102 9.95 30.27 -20.48
N ALA A 103 10.53 29.19 -19.95
CA ALA A 103 11.90 28.81 -20.26
C ALA A 103 12.02 28.07 -21.60
N PRO A 104 13.08 28.34 -22.39
CA PRO A 104 13.48 27.46 -23.48
C PRO A 104 13.96 26.11 -22.93
N TYR A 105 14.04 25.11 -23.80
CA TYR A 105 14.70 23.85 -23.48
C TYR A 105 16.22 24.02 -23.52
N ARG A 106 16.89 23.51 -22.48
CA ARG A 106 18.35 23.44 -22.38
C ARG A 106 18.74 22.05 -21.88
N SER A 107 19.65 21.38 -22.59
CA SER A 107 20.16 20.07 -22.19
C SER A 107 21.06 20.18 -20.96
N GLY A 108 21.07 19.14 -20.12
CA GLY A 108 21.92 19.08 -18.92
C GLY A 108 21.20 19.49 -17.62
N ARG A 109 21.98 19.66 -16.55
CA ARG A 109 21.46 20.01 -15.22
C ARG A 109 21.16 21.52 -15.16
N GLY A 110 19.90 21.88 -14.93
CA GLY A 110 19.45 23.26 -14.84
C GLY A 110 18.39 23.47 -13.75
N LYS A 111 17.97 24.72 -13.53
CA LYS A 111 16.96 25.09 -12.52
C LYS A 111 15.55 25.23 -13.09
N ASP A 112 15.39 25.12 -14.41
CA ASP A 112 14.09 25.30 -15.07
C ASP A 112 13.19 24.07 -14.95
N TRP A 113 13.76 22.92 -14.58
CA TRP A 113 13.07 21.68 -14.30
C TRP A 113 13.48 21.20 -12.92
N GLN A 114 12.52 21.13 -12.01
CA GLN A 114 12.77 20.72 -10.64
C GLN A 114 11.87 19.54 -10.28
N LYS A 115 12.47 18.43 -9.88
CA LYS A 115 11.74 17.29 -9.31
C LYS A 115 11.61 17.49 -7.80
N SER A 116 10.38 17.52 -7.31
CA SER A 116 10.04 17.41 -5.89
C SER A 116 9.55 15.98 -5.63
N LYS A 117 10.25 15.22 -4.79
CA LYS A 117 9.93 13.81 -4.48
C LYS A 117 8.97 13.72 -3.28
N CYS A 118 8.11 12.70 -3.26
CA CYS A 118 7.15 12.45 -2.18
C CYS A 118 7.66 11.54 -1.06
N ALA A 119 8.63 10.70 -1.39
CA ALA A 119 9.29 9.78 -0.47
C ALA A 119 10.81 9.95 -0.58
N PHE A 120 11.54 9.46 0.42
CA PHE A 120 12.98 9.30 0.31
C PHE A 120 13.26 8.14 -0.63
N ARG A 121 13.32 8.45 -1.92
CA ARG A 121 13.76 7.53 -2.97
C ARG A 121 15.08 8.04 -3.53
N GLN A 122 16.12 7.24 -3.33
CA GLN A 122 17.49 7.58 -3.69
C GLN A 122 18.20 6.33 -4.20
N GLU A 123 19.24 6.54 -4.98
CA GLU A 123 20.15 5.50 -5.39
C GLU A 123 21.22 5.24 -4.31
N PHE A 124 21.60 3.97 -4.18
CA PHE A 124 22.61 3.48 -3.26
C PHE A 124 23.49 2.44 -3.95
N VAL A 125 24.75 2.39 -3.57
CA VAL A 125 25.71 1.44 -4.11
C VAL A 125 25.62 0.12 -3.34
N ILE A 126 25.58 -1.00 -4.04
CA ILE A 126 25.60 -2.33 -3.42
C ILE A 126 27.05 -2.68 -3.07
N GLY A 127 27.36 -2.74 -1.78
CA GLY A 127 28.68 -3.15 -1.27
C GLY A 127 28.74 -4.60 -0.78
N GLY A 128 27.60 -5.28 -0.69
CA GLY A 128 27.52 -6.69 -0.35
C GLY A 128 26.09 -7.20 -0.32
N PHE A 129 25.92 -8.45 0.05
CA PHE A 129 24.62 -9.06 0.25
C PHE A 129 24.68 -10.22 1.23
N VAL A 130 23.54 -10.58 1.82
CA VAL A 130 23.36 -11.76 2.67
C VAL A 130 22.57 -12.79 1.87
N PRO A 131 23.06 -14.04 1.73
CA PRO A 131 22.30 -15.10 1.06
C PRO A 131 20.96 -15.37 1.76
N SER A 132 19.94 -15.74 0.97
CA SER A 132 18.64 -16.10 1.51
C SER A 132 18.72 -17.43 2.28
N THR A 133 18.07 -17.46 3.46
CA THR A 133 17.84 -18.66 4.25
C THR A 133 16.61 -19.44 3.79
N ALA A 134 15.67 -18.76 3.11
CA ALA A 134 14.46 -19.35 2.57
C ALA A 134 14.67 -19.98 1.19
N GLN A 135 15.61 -19.47 0.39
CA GLN A 135 15.84 -19.91 -0.99
C GLN A 135 17.33 -19.99 -1.34
N LYS A 136 17.79 -21.20 -1.68
CA LYS A 136 19.17 -21.42 -2.12
C LYS A 136 19.45 -20.66 -3.42
N GLY A 137 20.59 -19.96 -3.49
CA GLY A 137 21.02 -19.23 -4.68
C GLY A 137 20.29 -17.89 -4.90
N ALA A 138 19.59 -17.36 -3.90
CA ALA A 138 18.97 -16.04 -3.95
C ALA A 138 19.58 -15.08 -2.91
N VAL A 139 19.49 -13.78 -3.16
CA VAL A 139 19.77 -12.74 -2.16
C VAL A 139 18.64 -12.69 -1.14
N GLY A 140 18.98 -12.68 0.16
CA GLY A 140 18.04 -12.42 1.25
C GLY A 140 18.01 -10.94 1.66
N SER A 141 19.14 -10.25 1.59
CA SER A 141 19.21 -8.79 1.73
C SER A 141 20.46 -8.21 1.05
N LEU A 142 20.39 -6.96 0.59
CA LEU A 142 21.55 -6.20 0.13
C LEU A 142 22.13 -5.35 1.25
N VAL A 143 23.45 -5.15 1.21
CA VAL A 143 24.21 -4.24 2.08
C VAL A 143 24.59 -3.02 1.25
N LEU A 144 24.15 -1.85 1.70
CA LEU A 144 24.16 -0.62 0.90
C LEU A 144 25.18 0.39 1.40
N GLY A 145 25.61 1.28 0.50
CA GLY A 145 26.42 2.43 0.82
C GLY A 145 26.23 3.63 -0.10
N VAL A 146 26.86 4.74 0.28
CA VAL A 146 27.01 5.97 -0.52
C VAL A 146 28.46 6.43 -0.50
N TYR A 147 28.90 7.11 -1.55
CA TYR A 147 30.22 7.74 -1.57
C TYR A 147 30.17 9.09 -0.85
N GLU A 148 31.06 9.26 0.13
CA GLU A 148 31.37 10.54 0.78
C GLU A 148 32.90 10.68 0.80
N ASP A 149 33.42 11.82 0.33
CA ASP A 149 34.87 12.07 0.22
C ASP A 149 35.64 10.97 -0.52
N GLY A 150 35.04 10.43 -1.59
CA GLY A 150 35.61 9.33 -2.39
C GLY A 150 35.62 7.96 -1.68
N ARG A 151 35.01 7.85 -0.50
CA ARG A 151 34.97 6.63 0.33
C ARG A 151 33.53 6.10 0.43
N LEU A 152 33.36 4.80 0.26
CA LEU A 152 32.05 4.16 0.38
C LEU A 152 31.68 3.97 1.86
N ARG A 153 30.65 4.67 2.34
CA ARG A 153 30.13 4.53 3.70
C ARG A 153 28.93 3.61 3.73
N HIS A 154 28.87 2.73 4.72
CA HIS A 154 27.72 1.84 4.92
C HIS A 154 26.51 2.64 5.39
N VAL A 155 25.35 2.34 4.82
CA VAL A 155 24.08 3.01 5.15
C VAL A 155 22.98 2.02 5.55
N GLY A 156 23.32 0.76 5.83
CA GLY A 156 22.37 -0.24 6.27
C GLY A 156 22.07 -1.32 5.22
N ARG A 157 21.02 -2.09 5.50
CA ARG A 157 20.61 -3.25 4.71
C ARG A 157 19.19 -3.10 4.21
N VAL A 158 18.89 -3.74 3.08
CA VAL A 158 17.54 -3.83 2.51
C VAL A 158 17.21 -5.29 2.23
N GLY A 159 16.13 -5.80 2.82
CA GLY A 159 15.70 -7.21 2.70
C GLY A 159 14.32 -7.39 2.05
N THR A 160 13.78 -6.33 1.46
CA THR A 160 12.42 -6.28 0.88
C THR A 160 12.45 -5.60 -0.48
N GLY A 161 11.41 -5.83 -1.29
CA GLY A 161 11.24 -5.22 -2.61
C GLY A 161 11.88 -6.00 -3.77
N PHE A 162 12.43 -7.19 -3.51
CA PHE A 162 12.94 -8.10 -4.53
C PHE A 162 11.98 -9.28 -4.72
N SER A 163 11.50 -9.49 -5.95
CA SER A 163 10.78 -10.73 -6.27
C SER A 163 11.72 -11.94 -6.17
N GLN A 164 11.19 -13.16 -6.10
CA GLN A 164 12.04 -14.37 -6.09
C GLN A 164 12.95 -14.47 -7.31
N ARG A 165 12.47 -14.00 -8.47
CA ARG A 165 13.24 -13.94 -9.71
C ARG A 165 14.34 -12.88 -9.59
N VAL A 166 13.97 -11.66 -9.20
CA VAL A 166 14.93 -10.54 -9.03
C VAL A 166 15.99 -10.88 -7.98
N ALA A 167 15.65 -11.56 -6.89
CA ALA A 167 16.60 -11.98 -5.88
C ALA A 167 17.64 -12.99 -6.40
N ARG A 168 17.26 -13.85 -7.35
CA ARG A 168 18.17 -14.77 -8.06
C ARG A 168 19.02 -14.04 -9.09
N GLU A 169 18.42 -13.20 -9.92
CA GLU A 169 19.14 -12.38 -10.91
C GLU A 169 20.17 -11.47 -10.23
N LEU A 170 19.83 -10.86 -9.08
CA LEU A 170 20.76 -10.10 -8.27
C LEU A 170 21.91 -10.97 -7.77
N ARG A 171 21.62 -12.19 -7.29
CA ARG A 171 22.68 -13.12 -6.87
C ARG A 171 23.61 -13.45 -8.04
N GLU A 172 23.07 -13.73 -9.22
CA GLU A 172 23.87 -14.03 -10.43
C GLU A 172 24.75 -12.86 -10.84
N ARG A 173 24.21 -11.63 -10.87
CA ARG A 173 24.97 -10.41 -11.20
C ARG A 173 26.03 -10.04 -10.15
N LEU A 174 25.77 -10.34 -8.88
CA LEU A 174 26.68 -10.02 -7.77
C LEU A 174 27.78 -11.07 -7.56
N SER A 175 27.55 -12.34 -7.94
CA SER A 175 28.51 -13.44 -7.82
C SER A 175 29.87 -13.16 -8.49
N PRO A 176 29.98 -12.62 -9.73
CA PRO A 176 31.28 -12.30 -10.33
C PRO A 176 31.98 -11.10 -9.69
N LEU A 177 31.27 -10.32 -8.86
CA LEU A 177 31.82 -9.17 -8.16
C LEU A 177 32.29 -9.50 -6.74
N GLU A 178 32.17 -10.76 -6.29
CA GLU A 178 32.52 -11.17 -4.93
C GLU A 178 33.97 -10.86 -4.58
N ARG A 179 34.18 -10.39 -3.34
CA ARG A 179 35.51 -10.03 -2.82
C ARG A 179 35.66 -10.43 -1.36
N GLY A 180 36.89 -10.74 -0.95
CA GLY A 180 37.18 -11.20 0.41
C GLY A 180 37.22 -10.11 1.48
N ARG A 181 37.27 -8.82 1.10
CA ARG A 181 37.37 -7.69 2.04
C ARG A 181 36.21 -6.71 1.84
N SER A 182 35.73 -6.13 2.94
CA SER A 182 34.71 -5.07 2.91
C SER A 182 35.11 -3.90 2.00
N PRO A 183 34.22 -3.42 1.11
CA PRO A 183 34.45 -2.21 0.34
C PRO A 183 34.15 -0.92 1.13
N PHE A 184 33.54 -1.04 2.31
CA PHE A 184 33.16 0.11 3.14
C PHE A 184 34.37 0.67 3.89
N ALA A 185 34.47 2.00 3.98
CA ALA A 185 35.57 2.74 4.60
C ALA A 185 35.56 2.71 6.15
N GLY A 186 34.61 1.99 6.76
CA GLY A 186 34.52 1.76 8.20
C GLY A 186 34.25 0.30 8.52
N SER A 187 34.41 -0.07 9.79
CA SER A 187 34.14 -1.43 10.24
C SER A 187 32.66 -1.58 10.60
N LEU A 188 31.93 -2.40 9.86
CA LEU A 188 30.56 -2.80 10.19
C LEU A 188 30.50 -3.39 11.61
N SER A 189 29.41 -3.29 12.36
CA SER A 189 29.27 -3.98 13.66
C SER A 189 29.26 -5.52 13.49
N ALA A 190 29.43 -6.27 14.58
CA ALA A 190 29.39 -7.74 14.52
C ALA A 190 28.07 -8.28 13.96
N GLU A 191 26.96 -7.57 14.23
CA GLU A 191 25.64 -7.89 13.70
C GLU A 191 25.54 -7.55 12.21
N GLU A 192 26.09 -6.42 11.80
CA GLU A 192 26.09 -5.95 10.40
C GLU A 192 27.05 -6.71 9.48
N ARG A 193 28.06 -7.38 10.03
CA ARG A 193 28.93 -8.29 9.24
C ARG A 193 28.36 -9.68 9.10
N ARG A 194 27.39 -10.06 9.95
CA ARG A 194 26.92 -11.44 10.04
C ARG A 194 26.31 -11.86 8.70
N GLY A 195 26.90 -12.92 8.11
CA GLY A 195 26.43 -13.55 6.88
C GLY A 195 26.65 -12.74 5.60
N VAL A 196 27.43 -11.66 5.63
CA VAL A 196 27.65 -10.81 4.45
C VAL A 196 28.70 -11.41 3.52
N THR A 197 28.34 -11.54 2.25
CA THR A 197 29.27 -11.68 1.13
C THR A 197 29.51 -10.29 0.54
N TYR A 198 30.74 -9.82 0.57
CA TYR A 198 31.10 -8.50 0.03
C TYR A 198 31.28 -8.55 -1.48
N VAL A 199 30.98 -7.44 -2.15
CA VAL A 199 31.12 -7.30 -3.60
C VAL A 199 31.88 -6.03 -3.96
N THR A 200 32.42 -6.00 -5.17
CA THR A 200 32.96 -4.77 -5.77
C THR A 200 31.80 -3.79 -5.99
N PRO A 201 31.90 -2.54 -5.49
CA PRO A 201 30.77 -1.60 -5.41
C PRO A 201 30.50 -0.91 -6.76
N GLU A 202 30.05 -1.68 -7.73
CA GLU A 202 29.77 -1.22 -9.11
C GLU A 202 28.28 -1.09 -9.41
N LEU A 203 27.45 -1.95 -8.80
CA LEU A 203 26.02 -1.94 -9.03
C LEU A 203 25.33 -0.91 -8.15
N VAL A 204 24.42 -0.15 -8.75
CA VAL A 204 23.60 0.86 -8.09
C VAL A 204 22.16 0.38 -8.01
N ALA A 205 21.58 0.41 -6.82
CA ALA A 205 20.20 0.09 -6.55
C ALA A 205 19.41 1.36 -6.24
N GLU A 206 18.20 1.46 -6.77
CA GLU A 206 17.24 2.46 -6.31
C GLU A 206 16.43 1.91 -5.14
N ILE A 207 16.41 2.67 -4.04
CA ILE A 207 15.81 2.27 -2.78
C ILE A 207 14.81 3.34 -2.36
N GLU A 208 13.63 2.89 -1.93
CA GLU A 208 12.67 3.72 -1.22
C GLU A 208 12.81 3.47 0.28
N PHE A 209 12.88 4.53 1.08
CA PHE A 209 13.08 4.45 2.53
C PHE A 209 12.34 5.59 3.26
N ARG A 210 12.33 5.52 4.59
CA ARG A 210 11.54 6.43 5.46
C ARG A 210 12.33 7.56 6.09
N GLY A 211 13.65 7.47 6.04
CA GLY A 211 14.56 8.45 6.62
C GLY A 211 15.83 7.80 7.09
N TRP A 212 16.67 8.63 7.69
CA TRP A 212 17.97 8.26 8.22
C TRP A 212 17.90 8.13 9.73
N THR A 213 18.52 7.10 10.31
CA THR A 213 18.73 7.03 11.76
C THR A 213 19.75 8.07 12.22
N GLY A 214 19.83 8.33 13.52
CA GLY A 214 20.91 9.16 14.10
C GLY A 214 22.30 8.64 13.74
N ASP A 215 22.43 7.32 13.58
CA ASP A 215 23.65 6.63 13.13
C ASP A 215 23.81 6.58 11.61
N GLN A 216 23.02 7.37 10.87
CA GLN A 216 23.09 7.51 9.41
C GLN A 216 22.81 6.22 8.61
N HIS A 217 21.93 5.36 9.11
CA HIS A 217 21.43 4.20 8.36
C HIS A 217 20.01 4.42 7.82
N LEU A 218 19.69 3.75 6.72
CA LEU A 218 18.36 3.75 6.11
C LEU A 218 17.37 3.03 7.02
N ARG A 219 16.22 3.68 7.25
CA ARG A 219 15.11 3.10 7.99
C ARG A 219 14.02 2.62 7.02
N HIS A 220 13.62 1.34 7.17
CA HIS A 220 12.59 0.68 6.34
C HIS A 220 12.83 0.86 4.84
N ALA A 221 14.00 0.42 4.40
CA ALA A 221 14.38 0.40 2.99
C ALA A 221 13.67 -0.72 2.24
N ALA A 222 13.20 -0.44 1.03
CA ALA A 222 12.68 -1.40 0.07
C ALA A 222 13.33 -1.18 -1.30
N PHE A 223 13.78 -2.26 -1.93
CA PHE A 223 14.37 -2.22 -3.25
C PHE A 223 13.33 -1.94 -4.33
N ARG A 224 13.69 -1.10 -5.30
CA ARG A 224 12.83 -0.76 -6.43
C ARG A 224 13.39 -1.21 -7.77
N GLY A 225 14.71 -1.37 -7.90
CA GLY A 225 15.33 -1.77 -9.15
C GLY A 225 16.81 -1.42 -9.21
N LEU A 226 17.51 -1.96 -10.20
CA LEU A 226 18.89 -1.56 -10.51
C LEU A 226 18.91 -0.33 -11.42
N ARG A 227 19.92 0.51 -11.26
CA ARG A 227 20.17 1.73 -12.03
C ARG A 227 21.47 1.58 -12.80
N GLU A 228 21.33 1.14 -14.04
CA GLU A 228 22.47 0.93 -14.97
C GLU A 228 22.90 2.23 -15.65
N ASP A 229 22.08 3.29 -15.53
CA ASP A 229 22.29 4.61 -16.11
C ASP A 229 23.17 5.54 -15.25
N LYS A 230 23.55 5.11 -14.03
CA LYS A 230 24.32 5.93 -13.09
C LYS A 230 25.62 5.24 -12.65
N PRO A 231 26.78 5.92 -12.72
CA PRO A 231 28.02 5.35 -12.20
C PRO A 231 28.02 5.36 -10.67
N ALA A 232 28.44 4.25 -10.05
CA ALA A 232 28.43 4.07 -8.59
C ALA A 232 29.17 5.17 -7.83
N ARG A 233 30.27 5.70 -8.38
CA ARG A 233 31.10 6.74 -7.74
C ARG A 233 30.41 8.10 -7.62
N GLU A 234 29.37 8.36 -8.41
CA GLU A 234 28.58 9.60 -8.33
C GLU A 234 27.43 9.51 -7.33
N ILE A 235 27.20 8.32 -6.75
CA ILE A 235 26.13 8.10 -5.79
C ILE A 235 26.57 8.60 -4.42
N VAL A 236 26.26 9.87 -4.17
CA VAL A 236 26.42 10.54 -2.88
C VAL A 236 25.11 10.54 -2.11
N ARG A 237 25.18 10.83 -0.81
CA ARG A 237 23.98 11.07 -0.01
C ARG A 237 23.22 12.28 -0.56
N GLU A 238 21.94 12.10 -0.88
CA GLU A 238 21.05 13.22 -1.18
C GLU A 238 20.44 13.70 0.14
N ASP A 239 20.68 14.97 0.49
CA ASP A 239 19.91 15.63 1.54
C ASP A 239 18.51 15.91 1.00
N GLY A 240 17.55 15.06 1.36
CA GLY A 240 16.15 15.34 1.12
C GLY A 240 15.75 16.64 1.82
N PRO A 241 14.74 17.38 1.33
CA PRO A 241 14.21 18.52 2.08
C PRO A 241 13.85 18.02 3.47
N ALA A 242 14.51 18.59 4.49
CA ALA A 242 14.15 18.38 5.89
C ALA A 242 12.63 18.48 6.00
N ALA A 243 11.99 17.48 6.57
CA ALA A 243 10.58 17.52 6.91
C ALA A 243 10.35 18.64 7.95
N ARG A 244 10.38 19.90 7.51
CA ARG A 244 9.86 21.02 8.27
C ARG A 244 8.35 20.97 8.07
N GLY A 245 7.66 20.35 9.03
CA GLY A 245 6.22 20.58 9.21
C GLY A 245 5.29 19.37 9.21
N ALA A 246 5.76 18.13 9.26
CA ALA A 246 4.90 17.05 9.73
C ALA A 246 4.97 17.06 11.27
N PRO A 247 3.85 17.14 12.01
CA PRO A 247 3.87 16.80 13.41
C PRO A 247 4.30 15.33 13.47
N ALA A 248 5.53 15.09 13.91
CA ALA A 248 5.91 13.79 14.40
C ALA A 248 4.98 13.50 15.56
N THR A 249 3.99 12.62 15.38
CA THR A 249 3.56 11.80 16.50
C THR A 249 4.80 11.00 16.90
N GLU A 250 5.57 11.55 17.83
CA GLU A 250 6.71 10.94 18.50
C GLU A 250 6.23 9.75 19.34
N GLY A 251 5.78 8.69 18.66
CA GLY A 251 5.71 7.36 19.23
C GLY A 251 7.02 6.66 18.90
N LYS A 252 7.80 6.29 19.92
CA LYS A 252 8.88 5.32 19.73
C LYS A 252 8.26 4.08 19.07
N MET A 253 8.70 3.79 17.85
CA MET A 253 8.17 2.68 17.06
C MET A 253 8.26 1.39 17.91
N PRO A 254 7.17 0.60 17.97
CA PRO A 254 7.14 -0.52 18.88
C PRO A 254 8.17 -1.56 18.45
N CYS A 255 8.97 -2.03 19.41
CA CYS A 255 9.85 -3.18 19.22
C CYS A 255 9.13 -4.41 19.78
N SER A 256 9.18 -5.52 19.07
CA SER A 256 8.60 -6.78 19.53
C SER A 256 9.67 -7.70 20.13
N GLY A 257 9.33 -8.41 21.21
CA GLY A 257 10.15 -9.47 21.78
C GLY A 257 10.05 -10.81 21.03
N VAL A 258 9.13 -10.92 20.07
CA VAL A 258 8.91 -12.14 19.26
C VAL A 258 10.00 -12.29 18.21
N LYS A 259 10.71 -13.42 18.25
CA LYS A 259 11.70 -13.79 17.23
C LYS A 259 11.04 -14.24 15.93
N LEU A 260 11.39 -13.59 14.82
CA LEU A 260 11.00 -14.02 13.48
C LEU A 260 11.96 -15.10 12.97
N THR A 261 11.40 -16.23 12.52
CA THR A 261 12.18 -17.28 11.82
C THR A 261 11.98 -17.15 10.31
N HIS A 262 13.04 -17.39 9.54
CA HIS A 262 13.04 -17.15 8.08
C HIS A 262 12.50 -15.74 7.73
N PRO A 263 13.09 -14.66 8.28
CA PRO A 263 12.62 -13.28 8.05
C PRO A 263 12.62 -12.91 6.56
N ASP A 264 13.51 -13.51 5.77
CA ASP A 264 13.64 -13.33 4.32
C ASP A 264 12.67 -14.19 3.50
N ARG A 265 11.81 -15.00 4.14
CA ARG A 265 10.78 -15.78 3.45
C ARG A 265 9.86 -14.83 2.69
N ILE A 266 9.74 -15.04 1.38
CA ILE A 266 8.91 -14.23 0.50
C ILE A 266 7.45 -14.68 0.60
N TYR A 267 6.56 -13.77 1.01
CA TYR A 267 5.12 -14.01 1.08
C TYR A 267 4.37 -13.55 -0.16
N TRP A 268 4.83 -12.45 -0.79
CA TRP A 268 4.33 -12.00 -2.08
C TRP A 268 5.45 -12.05 -3.11
N PRO A 269 5.53 -13.13 -3.91
CA PRO A 269 6.64 -13.34 -4.85
C PRO A 269 6.85 -12.22 -5.85
N GLU A 270 5.80 -11.70 -6.47
CA GLU A 270 5.91 -10.64 -7.47
C GLU A 270 6.22 -9.26 -6.87
N ASP A 271 5.80 -9.03 -5.62
CA ASP A 271 5.98 -7.76 -4.92
C ASP A 271 7.27 -7.71 -4.08
N GLY A 272 7.90 -8.86 -3.88
CA GLY A 272 9.10 -8.98 -3.06
C GLY A 272 8.90 -8.68 -1.57
N VAL A 273 7.67 -8.84 -1.08
CA VAL A 273 7.34 -8.65 0.33
C VAL A 273 7.67 -9.91 1.10
N THR A 274 8.58 -9.78 2.05
CA THR A 274 9.03 -10.86 2.94
C THR A 274 8.26 -10.88 4.25
N LYS A 275 8.45 -11.93 5.05
CA LYS A 275 7.96 -11.99 6.44
C LYS A 275 8.44 -10.80 7.27
N GLN A 276 9.72 -10.43 7.15
CA GLN A 276 10.25 -9.25 7.83
C GLN A 276 9.55 -7.98 7.33
N GLY A 277 9.33 -7.84 6.02
CA GLY A 277 8.60 -6.72 5.45
C GLY A 277 7.18 -6.57 6.01
N LEU A 278 6.47 -7.67 6.22
CA LEU A 278 5.15 -7.66 6.86
C LEU A 278 5.21 -7.22 8.33
N ALA A 279 6.18 -7.72 9.10
CA ALA A 279 6.36 -7.32 10.49
C ALA A 279 6.75 -5.83 10.61
N ASP A 280 7.67 -5.37 9.75
CA ASP A 280 8.09 -3.99 9.68
C ASP A 280 6.92 -3.07 9.33
N TYR A 281 6.08 -3.47 8.37
CA TYR A 281 4.86 -2.73 8.03
C TYR A 281 3.96 -2.57 9.26
N TYR A 282 3.69 -3.65 9.99
CA TYR A 282 2.86 -3.59 11.19
C TYR A 282 3.48 -2.73 12.29
N ALA A 283 4.80 -2.69 12.44
CA ALA A 283 5.46 -1.76 13.35
C ALA A 283 5.16 -0.29 12.98
N GLN A 284 5.14 0.02 11.68
CA GLN A 284 4.91 1.37 11.17
C GLN A 284 3.46 1.80 11.26
N VAL A 285 2.50 0.87 11.17
CA VAL A 285 1.07 1.17 11.26
C VAL A 285 0.46 0.82 12.62
N TRP A 286 1.27 0.43 13.61
CA TRP A 286 0.77 -0.09 14.90
C TRP A 286 -0.27 0.80 15.57
N THR A 287 0.03 2.09 15.68
CA THR A 287 -0.87 3.08 16.31
C THR A 287 -2.21 3.21 15.59
N TYR A 288 -2.25 2.88 14.29
CA TYR A 288 -3.43 2.95 13.44
C TYR A 288 -4.23 1.64 13.48
N ILE A 289 -3.56 0.48 13.40
CA ILE A 289 -4.22 -0.83 13.34
C ILE A 289 -4.68 -1.34 14.71
N ALA A 290 -3.92 -1.06 15.79
CA ALA A 290 -4.16 -1.61 17.12
C ALA A 290 -5.61 -1.46 17.62
N PRO A 291 -6.29 -0.29 17.49
CA PRO A 291 -7.67 -0.11 17.93
C PRO A 291 -8.71 -1.05 17.29
N PHE A 292 -8.34 -1.71 16.19
CA PHE A 292 -9.22 -2.57 15.41
C PHE A 292 -8.91 -4.06 15.54
N VAL A 293 -7.76 -4.44 16.11
CA VAL A 293 -7.33 -5.85 16.20
C VAL A 293 -7.01 -6.30 17.63
N VAL A 294 -6.68 -5.38 18.53
CA VAL A 294 -6.44 -5.70 19.94
C VAL A 294 -7.76 -5.97 20.67
N ALA A 295 -7.73 -6.93 21.59
CA ALA A 295 -8.87 -7.32 22.42
C ALA A 295 -10.13 -7.66 21.60
N ARG A 296 -9.92 -8.29 20.44
CA ARG A 296 -10.98 -8.78 19.55
C ARG A 296 -10.72 -10.23 19.14
N PRO A 297 -11.77 -11.04 18.99
CA PRO A 297 -11.64 -12.32 18.32
C PRO A 297 -11.23 -12.12 16.86
N LEU A 298 -10.26 -12.91 16.41
CA LEU A 298 -9.66 -12.82 15.09
C LEU A 298 -9.88 -14.11 14.29
N ALA A 299 -10.29 -13.97 13.04
CA ALA A 299 -10.07 -14.99 12.02
C ALA A 299 -8.84 -14.61 11.19
N LEU A 300 -7.95 -15.57 10.97
CA LEU A 300 -6.68 -15.34 10.28
C LEU A 300 -6.69 -16.07 8.95
N LEU A 301 -6.32 -15.40 7.86
CA LEU A 301 -5.92 -16.11 6.64
C LEU A 301 -4.43 -16.37 6.71
N ARG A 302 -4.06 -17.62 6.96
CA ARG A 302 -2.66 -18.03 7.07
C ARG A 302 -2.17 -18.59 5.74
N CYS A 303 -1.03 -18.08 5.29
CA CYS A 303 -0.28 -18.55 4.12
C CYS A 303 1.19 -18.75 4.54
N PRO A 304 1.52 -19.85 5.25
CA PRO A 304 2.85 -20.06 5.83
C PRO A 304 4.00 -19.97 4.82
N ASP A 305 3.75 -20.32 3.56
CA ASP A 305 4.71 -20.33 2.46
C ASP A 305 4.40 -19.26 1.39
N GLY A 306 3.56 -18.27 1.72
CA GLY A 306 3.19 -17.17 0.84
C GLY A 306 1.95 -17.42 -0.03
N ILE A 307 1.53 -16.38 -0.75
CA ILE A 307 0.25 -16.34 -1.47
C ILE A 307 0.20 -17.24 -2.71
N ALA A 308 1.35 -17.72 -3.19
CA ALA A 308 1.44 -18.63 -4.32
C ALA A 308 1.15 -20.09 -3.92
N GLN A 309 1.07 -20.36 -2.62
CA GLN A 309 0.82 -21.69 -2.05
C GLN A 309 -0.54 -21.70 -1.33
N ALA A 310 -0.90 -22.86 -0.77
CA ALA A 310 -2.16 -23.01 -0.06
C ALA A 310 -2.26 -22.03 1.13
N CYS A 311 -3.36 -21.28 1.15
CA CYS A 311 -3.78 -20.46 2.28
C CYS A 311 -5.02 -21.09 2.93
N PHE A 312 -5.16 -20.93 4.24
CA PHE A 312 -6.31 -21.44 4.98
C PHE A 312 -6.77 -20.46 6.06
N PHE A 313 -8.09 -20.44 6.30
CA PHE A 313 -8.67 -19.67 7.40
C PHE A 313 -8.50 -20.43 8.72
N GLN A 314 -7.95 -19.76 9.72
CA GLN A 314 -7.75 -20.26 11.07
C GLN A 314 -8.55 -19.39 12.06
N LYS A 315 -9.50 -20.02 12.77
CA LYS A 315 -10.29 -19.37 13.84
C LYS A 315 -9.95 -19.88 15.24
N HIS A 316 -9.41 -21.10 15.35
CA HIS A 316 -9.12 -21.78 16.61
C HIS A 316 -7.61 -21.92 16.84
N SER A 317 -7.21 -22.44 18.00
CA SER A 317 -5.79 -22.64 18.31
C SER A 317 -5.12 -23.67 17.40
N TRP A 318 -3.79 -23.71 17.43
CA TRP A 318 -3.00 -24.74 16.74
C TRP A 318 -1.76 -25.10 17.56
N ARG A 319 -1.19 -26.27 17.28
CA ARG A 319 0.03 -26.74 17.93
C ARG A 319 1.20 -25.80 17.65
N GLY A 320 1.87 -25.34 18.71
CA GLY A 320 3.01 -24.43 18.58
C GLY A 320 2.64 -22.97 18.36
N ILE A 321 1.39 -22.58 18.66
CA ILE A 321 0.99 -21.17 18.73
C ILE A 321 1.90 -20.40 19.69
N ASN A 322 2.31 -19.19 19.29
CA ASN A 322 3.12 -18.33 20.14
C ASN A 322 2.26 -17.78 21.29
N ARG A 323 2.78 -17.77 22.51
CA ARG A 323 2.10 -17.28 23.74
C ARG A 323 1.61 -15.83 23.68
N ALA A 324 2.13 -15.02 22.76
CA ALA A 324 1.65 -13.66 22.51
C ALA A 324 0.28 -13.63 21.81
N ILE A 325 -0.10 -14.73 21.14
CA ILE A 325 -1.45 -14.95 20.62
C ILE A 325 -2.23 -15.69 21.70
N LYS A 326 -3.24 -15.03 22.25
CA LYS A 326 -4.08 -15.59 23.31
C LYS A 326 -5.19 -16.45 22.72
N VAL A 327 -5.52 -17.51 23.44
CA VAL A 327 -6.69 -18.33 23.16
C VAL A 327 -7.69 -18.06 24.28
N LYS A 328 -8.90 -17.67 23.91
CA LYS A 328 -10.04 -17.45 24.80
C LYS A 328 -11.16 -18.38 24.37
N LYS A 329 -12.13 -18.62 25.26
CA LYS A 329 -13.34 -19.36 24.90
C LYS A 329 -14.53 -18.41 24.90
N ASP A 330 -15.42 -18.56 23.94
CA ASP A 330 -16.70 -17.87 23.96
C ASP A 330 -17.70 -18.58 24.89
N THR A 331 -18.95 -18.10 24.89
CA THR A 331 -20.06 -18.68 25.68
C THR A 331 -20.40 -20.11 25.28
N ASP A 332 -20.13 -20.48 24.02
CA ASP A 332 -20.41 -21.81 23.46
C ASP A 332 -19.21 -22.76 23.66
N GLY A 333 -18.12 -22.26 24.26
CA GLY A 333 -16.89 -23.01 24.51
C GLY A 333 -15.90 -23.04 23.33
N GLU A 334 -16.22 -22.32 22.25
CA GLU A 334 -15.41 -22.25 21.03
C GLU A 334 -14.14 -21.42 21.26
N GLU A 335 -13.02 -21.92 20.75
CA GLU A 335 -11.74 -21.22 20.88
C GLU A 335 -11.67 -20.01 19.94
N LEU A 336 -11.33 -18.86 20.52
CA LEU A 336 -11.13 -17.58 19.88
C LEU A 336 -9.67 -17.14 19.98
N LEU A 337 -9.10 -16.72 18.86
CA LEU A 337 -7.77 -16.13 18.80
C LEU A 337 -7.83 -14.63 19.09
N VAL A 338 -7.00 -14.14 20.00
CA VAL A 338 -6.95 -12.72 20.41
C VAL A 338 -5.50 -12.27 20.55
N ILE A 339 -5.24 -10.98 20.35
CA ILE A 339 -3.98 -10.33 20.70
C ILE A 339 -4.22 -9.15 21.63
N ASP A 340 -3.27 -8.91 22.53
CA ASP A 340 -3.35 -7.81 23.52
C ASP A 340 -2.47 -6.61 23.13
N ASP A 341 -1.44 -6.84 22.32
CA ASP A 341 -0.38 -5.87 22.06
C ASP A 341 0.37 -6.13 20.73
N PHE A 342 1.47 -5.40 20.53
CA PHE A 342 2.30 -5.48 19.33
C PHE A 342 3.07 -6.81 19.22
N ASP A 343 3.42 -7.45 20.33
CA ASP A 343 4.02 -8.79 20.33
C ASP A 343 3.03 -9.80 19.76
N GLY A 344 1.75 -9.68 20.13
CA GLY A 344 0.67 -10.48 19.55
C GLY A 344 0.58 -10.29 18.04
N LEU A 345 0.56 -9.05 17.54
CA LEU A 345 0.53 -8.76 16.10
C LEU A 345 1.77 -9.32 15.36
N THR A 346 2.96 -9.17 15.95
CA THR A 346 4.20 -9.71 15.38
C THR A 346 4.19 -11.24 15.38
N ALA A 347 3.61 -11.87 16.40
CA ALA A 347 3.41 -13.31 16.45
C ALA A 347 2.45 -13.81 15.36
N LEU A 348 1.40 -13.06 15.03
CA LEU A 348 0.52 -13.37 13.89
C LEU A 348 1.32 -13.36 12.57
N ALA A 349 2.13 -12.33 12.33
CA ALA A 349 3.00 -12.26 11.15
C ALA A 349 4.02 -13.42 11.11
N GLN A 350 4.64 -13.76 12.24
CA GLN A 350 5.54 -14.92 12.36
C GLN A 350 4.84 -16.24 12.03
N ALA A 351 3.57 -16.39 12.42
CA ALA A 351 2.74 -17.55 12.14
C ALA A 351 2.23 -17.60 10.69
N GLY A 352 2.60 -16.62 9.85
CA GLY A 352 2.18 -16.51 8.46
C GLY A 352 0.73 -16.06 8.28
N ALA A 353 0.14 -15.37 9.26
CA ALA A 353 -1.16 -14.73 9.09
C ALA A 353 -0.99 -13.49 8.21
N LEU A 354 -1.36 -13.61 6.93
CA LEU A 354 -1.24 -12.53 5.96
C LEU A 354 -2.47 -11.61 5.96
N GLU A 355 -3.64 -12.13 6.32
CA GLU A 355 -4.84 -11.32 6.56
C GLU A 355 -5.35 -11.50 8.00
N ILE A 356 -5.77 -10.40 8.61
CA ILE A 356 -6.35 -10.35 9.96
C ILE A 356 -7.78 -9.84 9.84
N HIS A 357 -8.73 -10.67 10.25
CA HIS A 357 -10.17 -10.38 10.14
C HIS A 357 -10.79 -10.35 11.55
N PRO A 358 -10.89 -9.18 12.20
CA PRO A 358 -11.54 -9.05 13.49
C PRO A 358 -13.05 -9.28 13.39
N TRP A 359 -13.64 -9.71 14.50
CA TRP A 359 -15.09 -9.66 14.71
C TRP A 359 -15.58 -8.21 14.86
N GLY A 360 -16.86 -8.01 14.55
CA GLY A 360 -17.58 -6.75 14.78
C GLY A 360 -17.86 -6.42 16.26
N ALA A 361 -17.46 -7.30 17.19
CA ALA A 361 -17.62 -7.13 18.63
C ALA A 361 -16.26 -7.23 19.37
N PRO A 362 -16.09 -6.50 20.48
CA PRO A 362 -14.92 -6.62 21.34
C PRO A 362 -14.98 -7.88 22.21
N LEU A 363 -13.83 -8.35 22.71
CA LEU A 363 -13.77 -9.47 23.66
C LEU A 363 -14.53 -9.18 24.97
N ALA A 364 -14.63 -7.90 25.34
CA ALA A 364 -15.33 -7.47 26.55
C ALA A 364 -16.83 -7.80 26.53
N ASP A 365 -17.45 -7.80 25.35
CA ASP A 365 -18.85 -8.20 25.15
C ASP A 365 -19.02 -8.76 23.73
N LEU A 366 -18.99 -10.09 23.62
CA LEU A 366 -19.08 -10.79 22.34
C LEU A 366 -20.48 -10.73 21.71
N GLU A 367 -21.51 -10.38 22.48
CA GLU A 367 -22.91 -10.42 22.05
C GLU A 367 -23.45 -9.05 21.64
N ARG A 368 -22.70 -7.98 21.93
CA ARG A 368 -23.02 -6.60 21.57
C ARG A 368 -21.99 -6.04 20.58
N PRO A 369 -22.21 -6.20 19.26
CA PRO A 369 -21.33 -5.60 18.26
C PRO A 369 -21.20 -4.08 18.41
N ASP A 370 -19.99 -3.59 18.21
CA ASP A 370 -19.64 -2.15 18.21
C ASP A 370 -19.24 -1.65 16.82
N THR A 371 -19.39 -2.50 15.81
CA THR A 371 -18.99 -2.24 14.43
C THR A 371 -19.97 -2.94 13.49
N MET A 372 -20.57 -2.19 12.57
CA MET A 372 -21.38 -2.71 11.47
C MET A 372 -20.71 -2.39 10.12
N ILE A 373 -20.76 -3.31 9.17
CA ILE A 373 -20.02 -3.24 7.90
C ILE A 373 -20.94 -3.57 6.73
N PHE A 374 -20.88 -2.75 5.69
CA PHE A 374 -21.37 -3.04 4.35
C PHE A 374 -20.16 -3.26 3.45
N ASP A 375 -20.01 -4.46 2.90
CA ASP A 375 -18.95 -4.80 1.95
C ASP A 375 -19.51 -4.76 0.52
N LEU A 376 -19.13 -3.72 -0.23
CA LEU A 376 -19.62 -3.53 -1.60
C LEU A 376 -18.77 -4.35 -2.56
N ASP A 377 -19.29 -5.50 -2.94
CA ASP A 377 -18.63 -6.51 -3.75
C ASP A 377 -19.06 -6.38 -5.22
N PRO A 378 -18.29 -5.70 -6.09
CA PRO A 378 -18.64 -5.56 -7.50
C PRO A 378 -18.54 -6.91 -8.24
N GLY A 379 -19.51 -7.15 -9.11
CA GLY A 379 -19.39 -8.18 -10.14
C GLY A 379 -18.34 -7.84 -11.20
N GLU A 380 -18.19 -8.76 -12.15
CA GLU A 380 -17.41 -8.48 -13.35
C GLU A 380 -18.07 -7.33 -14.14
N ASP A 381 -17.23 -6.52 -14.78
CA ASP A 381 -17.59 -5.38 -15.63
C ASP A 381 -18.15 -4.13 -14.93
N VAL A 382 -18.22 -4.08 -13.59
CA VAL A 382 -18.59 -2.85 -12.86
C VAL A 382 -17.42 -1.87 -12.80
N ALA A 383 -17.62 -0.63 -13.25
CA ALA A 383 -16.57 0.38 -13.25
C ALA A 383 -16.35 0.99 -11.86
N TRP A 384 -15.13 1.47 -11.60
CA TRP A 384 -14.78 2.08 -10.31
C TRP A 384 -15.70 3.24 -9.87
N PRO A 385 -16.10 4.18 -10.76
CA PRO A 385 -17.03 5.24 -10.38
C PRO A 385 -18.38 4.72 -9.88
N ASP A 386 -18.88 3.60 -10.41
CA ASP A 386 -20.14 3.00 -9.97
C ASP A 386 -20.03 2.42 -8.56
N ILE A 387 -18.87 1.86 -8.20
CA ILE A 387 -18.56 1.37 -6.85
C ILE A 387 -18.53 2.54 -5.86
N VAL A 388 -17.89 3.66 -6.25
CA VAL A 388 -17.87 4.88 -5.43
C VAL A 388 -19.27 5.44 -5.24
N ALA A 389 -20.08 5.50 -6.31
CA ALA A 389 -21.47 5.93 -6.24
C ALA A 389 -22.29 5.03 -5.29
N GLY A 390 -22.12 3.71 -5.37
CA GLY A 390 -22.77 2.77 -4.46
C GLY A 390 -22.37 2.98 -2.99
N ALA A 391 -21.09 3.24 -2.71
CA ALA A 391 -20.64 3.53 -1.35
C ALA A 391 -21.22 4.84 -0.81
N ARG A 392 -21.33 5.88 -1.66
CA ARG A 392 -21.97 7.15 -1.31
C ARG A 392 -23.48 6.99 -1.05
N GLU A 393 -24.14 6.09 -1.76
CA GLU A 393 -25.55 5.78 -1.52
C GLU A 393 -25.77 5.06 -0.18
N VAL A 394 -24.94 4.07 0.14
CA VAL A 394 -24.95 3.43 1.47
C VAL A 394 -24.74 4.48 2.57
N ARG A 395 -23.76 5.39 2.37
CA ARG A 395 -23.53 6.52 3.29
C ARG A 395 -24.77 7.37 3.49
N ALA A 396 -25.41 7.82 2.40
CA ALA A 396 -26.56 8.70 2.48
C ALA A 396 -27.72 8.07 3.25
N ARG A 397 -27.98 6.77 3.03
CA ARG A 397 -29.02 6.02 3.75
C ARG A 397 -28.71 5.87 5.25
N LEU A 398 -27.44 5.63 5.60
CA LEU A 398 -27.00 5.53 6.99
C LEU A 398 -27.03 6.89 7.72
N GLU A 399 -26.57 7.95 7.06
CA GLU A 399 -26.64 9.32 7.60
C GLU A 399 -28.09 9.77 7.81
N ALA A 400 -29.00 9.41 6.89
CA ALA A 400 -30.43 9.65 7.06
C ALA A 400 -31.03 8.89 8.27
N ALA A 401 -30.43 7.76 8.63
CA ALA A 401 -30.76 7.01 9.85
C ALA A 401 -30.02 7.53 11.10
N GLY A 402 -29.27 8.63 11.00
CA GLY A 402 -28.51 9.23 12.10
C GLY A 402 -27.23 8.47 12.48
N LEU A 403 -26.74 7.57 11.60
CA LEU A 403 -25.55 6.77 11.86
C LEU A 403 -24.28 7.41 11.27
N PRO A 404 -23.18 7.45 12.04
CA PRO A 404 -21.87 7.88 11.57
C PRO A 404 -21.33 6.89 10.53
N THR A 405 -20.61 7.37 9.52
CA THR A 405 -20.06 6.49 8.48
C THR A 405 -18.59 6.77 8.20
N PHE A 406 -17.84 5.69 8.03
CA PHE A 406 -16.44 5.69 7.65
C PHE A 406 -16.27 4.76 6.45
N VAL A 407 -15.30 5.04 5.59
CA VAL A 407 -15.04 4.24 4.40
C VAL A 407 -13.58 3.79 4.35
N LYS A 408 -13.37 2.59 3.83
CA LYS A 408 -12.03 2.08 3.50
C LYS A 408 -12.05 1.33 2.18
N THR A 409 -10.92 1.33 1.48
CA THR A 409 -10.71 0.37 0.40
C THR A 409 -10.65 -1.04 0.99
N SER A 410 -11.17 -2.03 0.25
CA SER A 410 -11.09 -3.43 0.71
C SER A 410 -9.68 -4.02 0.53
N GLY A 411 -8.83 -3.44 -0.31
CA GLY A 411 -7.61 -4.07 -0.83
C GLY A 411 -7.90 -5.16 -1.88
N GLY A 412 -9.18 -5.37 -2.23
CA GLY A 412 -9.64 -6.27 -3.27
C GLY A 412 -10.22 -5.50 -4.45
N LYS A 413 -11.51 -5.71 -4.73
CA LYS A 413 -12.23 -5.02 -5.82
C LYS A 413 -13.18 -3.91 -5.31
N GLY A 414 -13.63 -4.02 -4.07
CA GLY A 414 -14.71 -3.21 -3.50
C GLY A 414 -14.31 -2.19 -2.44
N LEU A 415 -15.32 -1.52 -1.88
CA LEU A 415 -15.23 -0.61 -0.74
C LEU A 415 -15.95 -1.20 0.46
N HIS A 416 -15.47 -0.94 1.67
CA HIS A 416 -16.25 -1.19 2.88
C HIS A 416 -16.76 0.15 3.43
N VAL A 417 -18.07 0.24 3.67
CA VAL A 417 -18.67 1.30 4.48
C VAL A 417 -18.88 0.74 5.89
N VAL A 418 -18.34 1.43 6.89
CA VAL A 418 -18.21 0.94 8.26
C VAL A 418 -18.82 1.94 9.22
N VAL A 419 -19.63 1.45 10.14
CA VAL A 419 -20.39 2.21 11.12
C VAL A 419 -19.92 1.82 12.53
N PRO A 420 -19.34 2.74 13.30
CA PRO A 420 -19.12 2.52 14.73
C PRO A 420 -20.45 2.56 15.47
N LEU A 421 -20.72 1.53 16.28
CA LEU A 421 -21.93 1.42 17.08
C LEU A 421 -21.59 1.52 18.57
N GLU A 422 -22.49 2.14 19.34
CA GLU A 422 -22.53 1.86 20.77
C GLU A 422 -22.96 0.39 20.95
N PRO A 423 -22.25 -0.41 21.78
CA PRO A 423 -22.53 -1.84 21.96
C PRO A 423 -23.79 -2.06 22.81
N LYS A 424 -24.94 -1.63 22.29
CA LYS A 424 -26.27 -1.73 22.91
C LYS A 424 -27.19 -2.67 22.16
N ALA A 425 -27.01 -2.89 20.86
CA ALA A 425 -27.83 -3.81 20.07
C ALA A 425 -27.16 -5.19 19.99
N GLY A 426 -27.96 -6.26 19.89
CA GLY A 426 -27.45 -7.62 19.63
C GLY A 426 -27.19 -7.86 18.14
N TRP A 427 -26.51 -8.96 17.82
CA TRP A 427 -26.16 -9.33 16.44
C TRP A 427 -27.33 -9.35 15.47
N ASP A 428 -28.46 -9.95 15.83
CA ASP A 428 -29.63 -10.06 14.95
C ASP A 428 -30.19 -8.69 14.57
N ALA A 429 -30.32 -7.78 15.54
CA ALA A 429 -30.80 -6.43 15.28
C ALA A 429 -29.88 -5.65 14.33
N VAL A 430 -28.55 -5.75 14.52
CA VAL A 430 -27.58 -5.10 13.63
C VAL A 430 -27.63 -5.71 12.23
N LYS A 431 -27.68 -7.04 12.13
CA LYS A 431 -27.76 -7.75 10.85
C LYS A 431 -29.03 -7.43 10.09
N ASP A 432 -30.18 -7.41 10.76
CA ASP A 432 -31.48 -7.14 10.16
C ASP A 432 -31.58 -5.69 9.68
N PHE A 433 -31.04 -4.74 10.45
CA PHE A 433 -30.93 -3.35 10.02
C PHE A 433 -30.07 -3.23 8.75
N ALA A 434 -28.87 -3.84 8.75
CA ALA A 434 -27.99 -3.82 7.59
C ALA A 434 -28.63 -4.49 6.36
N LYS A 435 -29.33 -5.61 6.57
CA LYS A 435 -30.09 -6.30 5.53
C LYS A 435 -31.18 -5.40 4.95
N GLY A 436 -31.92 -4.68 5.79
CA GLY A 436 -32.98 -3.77 5.34
C GLY A 436 -32.46 -2.67 4.41
N ILE A 437 -31.29 -2.09 4.70
CA ILE A 437 -30.64 -1.11 3.81
C ILE A 437 -30.22 -1.76 2.48
N ALA A 438 -29.60 -2.95 2.52
CA ALA A 438 -29.16 -3.65 1.31
C ALA A 438 -30.33 -4.05 0.41
N ASP A 439 -31.41 -4.57 0.99
CA ASP A 439 -32.63 -4.94 0.27
C ASP A 439 -33.31 -3.71 -0.34
N ALA A 440 -33.39 -2.59 0.40
CA ALA A 440 -33.95 -1.35 -0.12
C ALA A 440 -33.16 -0.82 -1.32
N MET A 441 -31.83 -0.83 -1.26
CA MET A 441 -31.00 -0.48 -2.42
C MET A 441 -31.25 -1.38 -3.63
N ALA A 442 -31.32 -2.70 -3.42
CA ALA A 442 -31.60 -3.66 -4.49
C ALA A 442 -33.03 -3.54 -5.05
N ALA A 443 -33.99 -3.05 -4.27
CA ALA A 443 -35.34 -2.78 -4.72
C ALA A 443 -35.44 -1.46 -5.50
N ASP A 444 -34.74 -0.41 -5.05
CA ASP A 444 -34.74 0.91 -5.69
C ASP A 444 -34.00 0.88 -7.04
N ASP A 445 -32.92 0.09 -7.16
CA ASP A 445 -32.13 -0.06 -8.38
C ASP A 445 -31.63 -1.51 -8.59
N PRO A 446 -32.50 -2.41 -9.11
CA PRO A 446 -32.19 -3.83 -9.28
C PRO A 446 -31.19 -4.13 -10.41
N ASP A 447 -30.96 -3.15 -11.28
CA ASP A 447 -29.99 -3.23 -12.38
C ASP A 447 -28.58 -2.88 -11.92
N ARG A 448 -28.43 -2.12 -10.82
CA ARG A 448 -27.12 -1.80 -10.22
C ARG A 448 -26.81 -2.64 -8.98
N TYR A 449 -27.79 -3.01 -8.18
CA TYR A 449 -27.55 -3.67 -6.90
C TYR A 449 -28.17 -5.07 -6.78
N ILE A 450 -27.59 -5.88 -5.92
CA ILE A 450 -28.14 -7.17 -5.49
C ILE A 450 -27.86 -7.37 -4.00
N ALA A 451 -28.87 -7.87 -3.26
CA ALA A 451 -28.75 -8.16 -1.82
C ALA A 451 -28.62 -9.68 -1.53
N VAL A 452 -28.64 -10.52 -2.56
CA VAL A 452 -28.52 -11.98 -2.43
C VAL A 452 -27.10 -12.44 -2.77
N ALA A 453 -26.52 -13.28 -1.91
CA ALA A 453 -25.17 -13.82 -2.06
C ALA A 453 -25.04 -14.89 -3.17
N THR A 454 -25.33 -14.53 -4.43
CA THR A 454 -25.21 -15.42 -5.59
C THR A 454 -24.26 -14.84 -6.64
N LYS A 455 -23.01 -15.33 -6.70
CA LYS A 455 -21.98 -14.83 -7.63
C LYS A 455 -22.45 -14.83 -9.09
N ALA A 456 -23.16 -15.88 -9.53
CA ALA A 456 -23.68 -16.00 -10.89
C ALA A 456 -24.64 -14.87 -11.29
N ARG A 457 -25.30 -14.23 -10.32
CA ARG A 457 -26.23 -13.12 -10.57
C ARG A 457 -25.57 -11.74 -10.42
N ARG A 458 -24.27 -11.66 -10.12
CA ARG A 458 -23.59 -10.37 -9.86
C ARG A 458 -23.05 -9.67 -11.11
N ARG A 459 -23.08 -10.29 -12.30
CA ARG A 459 -22.52 -9.67 -13.52
C ARG A 459 -23.17 -8.30 -13.76
N GLY A 460 -22.34 -7.25 -13.92
CA GLY A 460 -22.80 -5.86 -14.08
C GLY A 460 -23.39 -5.19 -12.83
N ARG A 461 -23.40 -5.88 -11.66
CA ARG A 461 -24.04 -5.41 -10.43
C ARG A 461 -23.11 -5.40 -9.23
N ILE A 462 -23.43 -4.59 -8.23
CA ILE A 462 -22.75 -4.53 -6.94
C ILE A 462 -23.55 -5.34 -5.92
N PHE A 463 -22.93 -6.34 -5.33
CA PHE A 463 -23.49 -7.01 -4.16
C PHE A 463 -23.25 -6.16 -2.93
N VAL A 464 -24.33 -5.72 -2.28
CA VAL A 464 -24.27 -5.00 -1.00
C VAL A 464 -24.23 -6.04 0.12
N ASP A 465 -23.04 -6.50 0.47
CA ASP A 465 -22.86 -7.58 1.45
C ASP A 465 -23.07 -7.08 2.89
N TYR A 466 -24.21 -7.46 3.46
CA TYR A 466 -24.54 -7.25 4.86
C TYR A 466 -24.19 -8.45 5.76
N LEU A 467 -23.73 -9.58 5.19
CA LEU A 467 -23.51 -10.84 5.92
C LEU A 467 -22.30 -10.78 6.87
N ARG A 468 -21.50 -9.71 6.78
CA ARG A 468 -20.41 -9.41 7.71
C ARG A 468 -20.88 -9.07 9.13
N ASN A 469 -22.19 -8.88 9.31
CA ASN A 469 -22.81 -8.45 10.56
C ASN A 469 -23.49 -9.57 11.35
N ALA A 470 -23.22 -10.85 11.02
CA ALA A 470 -23.66 -11.98 11.83
C ALA A 470 -22.64 -12.31 12.94
N ARG A 471 -23.10 -12.93 14.04
CA ARG A 471 -22.20 -13.46 15.08
C ARG A 471 -21.17 -14.41 14.45
N GLY A 472 -19.89 -14.22 14.78
CA GLY A 472 -18.80 -15.02 14.21
C GLY A 472 -18.37 -14.67 12.78
N ALA A 473 -19.07 -13.74 12.12
CA ALA A 473 -18.64 -13.17 10.87
C ALA A 473 -17.50 -12.16 11.09
N THR A 474 -16.67 -11.99 10.06
CA THR A 474 -15.49 -11.14 10.12
C THR A 474 -15.30 -10.41 8.81
N ALA A 475 -14.55 -9.31 8.87
CA ALA A 475 -14.12 -8.54 7.71
C ALA A 475 -12.66 -8.13 7.91
N ILE A 476 -11.94 -7.91 6.80
CA ILE A 476 -10.54 -7.49 6.87
C ILE A 476 -10.39 -6.21 7.70
N ALA A 477 -9.45 -6.25 8.66
CA ALA A 477 -9.13 -5.11 9.52
C ALA A 477 -8.78 -3.86 8.70
N PRO A 478 -9.17 -2.65 9.16
CA PRO A 478 -8.53 -1.42 8.72
C PRO A 478 -7.01 -1.54 8.83
N TYR A 479 -6.28 -1.10 7.81
CA TYR A 479 -4.82 -1.25 7.68
C TYR A 479 -4.31 -2.69 7.54
N GLY A 480 -5.19 -3.69 7.47
CA GLY A 480 -4.82 -5.08 7.23
C GLY A 480 -4.35 -5.31 5.79
N VAL A 481 -3.34 -6.16 5.62
CA VAL A 481 -2.81 -6.57 4.31
C VAL A 481 -3.70 -7.68 3.71
N ARG A 482 -3.75 -7.76 2.38
CA ARG A 482 -4.48 -8.79 1.62
C ARG A 482 -3.52 -9.84 1.07
N ALA A 483 -3.89 -11.12 1.22
CA ALA A 483 -3.15 -12.27 0.71
C ALA A 483 -3.42 -12.49 -0.79
N ARG A 484 -3.12 -11.46 -1.59
CA ARG A 484 -3.30 -11.42 -3.04
C ARG A 484 -2.12 -10.69 -3.68
N PRO A 485 -1.85 -10.90 -4.98
CA PRO A 485 -0.82 -10.14 -5.69
C PRO A 485 -1.00 -8.62 -5.50
N GLY A 486 0.09 -7.90 -5.28
CA GLY A 486 0.11 -6.47 -4.98
C GLY A 486 0.29 -6.14 -3.49
N ALA A 487 0.18 -7.13 -2.59
CA ALA A 487 0.19 -6.93 -1.12
C ALA A 487 -0.69 -5.74 -0.69
N ALA A 488 -1.88 -5.65 -1.29
CA ALA A 488 -2.79 -4.51 -1.10
C ALA A 488 -3.23 -4.39 0.37
N VAL A 489 -3.52 -3.18 0.80
CA VAL A 489 -3.95 -2.85 2.16
C VAL A 489 -5.40 -2.40 2.12
N ALA A 490 -6.19 -2.90 3.08
CA ALA A 490 -7.53 -2.40 3.33
C ALA A 490 -7.45 -1.03 4.00
N MET A 491 -7.33 0.04 3.21
CA MET A 491 -6.89 1.35 3.65
C MET A 491 -8.06 2.26 4.01
N PRO A 492 -8.16 2.73 5.27
CA PRO A 492 -8.98 3.88 5.64
C PRO A 492 -8.75 5.11 4.76
N VAL A 493 -9.85 5.67 4.28
CA VAL A 493 -9.86 6.87 3.43
C VAL A 493 -10.94 7.83 3.90
N ALA A 494 -10.75 9.13 3.65
CA ALA A 494 -11.79 10.12 3.79
C ALA A 494 -12.84 9.96 2.68
N TRP A 495 -14.04 10.47 2.89
CA TRP A 495 -15.08 10.40 1.86
C TRP A 495 -14.78 11.30 0.67
N GLU A 496 -14.08 12.41 0.91
CA GLU A 496 -13.73 13.43 -0.08
C GLU A 496 -12.63 12.99 -1.04
N GLU A 497 -11.87 11.95 -0.69
CA GLU A 497 -10.79 11.43 -1.55
C GLU A 497 -11.25 10.30 -2.48
N LEU A 498 -12.47 9.77 -2.34
CA LEU A 498 -12.93 8.62 -3.12
C LEU A 498 -12.84 8.83 -4.64
N ASP A 499 -13.16 10.03 -5.12
CA ASP A 499 -13.13 10.38 -6.54
C ASP A 499 -11.69 10.50 -7.10
N GLN A 500 -10.70 10.57 -6.21
CA GLN A 500 -9.27 10.64 -6.56
C GLN A 500 -8.63 9.25 -6.61
N LEU A 501 -9.31 8.22 -6.09
CA LEU A 501 -8.79 6.86 -6.08
C LEU A 501 -8.99 6.21 -7.45
N THR A 502 -8.03 5.39 -7.85
CA THR A 502 -8.06 4.63 -9.11
C THR A 502 -8.47 3.18 -8.93
N GLY A 503 -8.66 2.72 -7.69
CA GLY A 503 -9.18 1.38 -7.39
C GLY A 503 -9.02 0.94 -5.93
N ALA A 504 -9.69 -0.15 -5.57
CA ALA A 504 -9.72 -0.69 -4.21
C ALA A 504 -8.39 -1.30 -3.71
N ALA A 505 -7.47 -1.64 -4.62
CA ALA A 505 -6.19 -2.26 -4.30
C ALA A 505 -4.98 -1.32 -4.51
N GLN A 506 -5.21 0.00 -4.54
CA GLN A 506 -4.14 0.96 -4.88
C GLN A 506 -3.10 1.18 -3.80
N PHE A 507 -3.49 1.02 -2.54
CA PHE A 507 -2.58 1.12 -1.41
C PHE A 507 -2.04 -0.27 -1.11
N THR A 508 -0.73 -0.36 -0.95
CA THR A 508 0.02 -1.60 -0.74
C THR A 508 0.79 -1.52 0.56
N LEU A 509 1.26 -2.65 1.06
CA LEU A 509 2.12 -2.72 2.24
C LEU A 509 3.28 -1.72 2.18
N ASP A 510 3.88 -1.55 1.00
CA ASP A 510 4.99 -0.63 0.80
C ASP A 510 4.59 0.86 0.77
N THR A 511 3.45 1.16 0.15
CA THR A 511 3.03 2.55 -0.12
C THR A 511 2.18 3.13 1.00
N ALA A 512 1.45 2.28 1.72
CA ALA A 512 0.51 2.65 2.77
C ALA A 512 1.14 3.56 3.83
N PRO A 513 2.31 3.26 4.42
CA PRO A 513 2.75 4.06 5.54
C PRO A 513 3.51 5.34 5.10
N SER A 514 3.99 5.42 3.85
CA SER A 514 4.39 6.70 3.24
C SER A 514 3.18 7.62 3.04
N ARG A 515 2.02 7.08 2.63
CA ARG A 515 0.77 7.83 2.58
C ARG A 515 0.38 8.36 3.98
N LEU A 516 0.37 7.49 4.99
CA LEU A 516 -0.05 7.86 6.35
C LEU A 516 0.80 9.00 6.92
N ALA A 517 2.12 8.96 6.69
CA ALA A 517 3.03 10.04 7.10
C ALA A 517 2.77 11.38 6.39
N ASN A 518 2.11 11.38 5.24
CA ASN A 518 1.80 12.58 4.44
C ASN A 518 0.35 13.08 4.64
N LEU A 519 -0.45 12.40 5.47
CA LEU A 519 -1.77 12.87 5.88
C LEU A 519 -1.61 13.84 7.06
N SER A 520 -2.45 14.88 7.09
CA SER A 520 -2.51 15.79 8.24
C SER A 520 -3.10 15.12 9.48
N SER A 521 -3.93 14.10 9.28
CA SER A 521 -4.59 13.32 10.31
C SER A 521 -5.07 12.00 9.72
N ASP A 522 -5.19 10.97 10.56
CA ASP A 522 -5.86 9.71 10.19
C ASP A 522 -7.36 9.98 9.88
N PRO A 523 -7.88 9.61 8.68
CA PRO A 523 -9.30 9.69 8.34
C PRO A 523 -10.23 8.99 9.35
N TRP A 524 -9.72 8.02 10.10
CA TRP A 524 -10.45 7.23 11.09
C TRP A 524 -10.07 7.55 12.55
N SER A 525 -9.30 8.60 12.82
CA SER A 525 -8.91 9.00 14.20
C SER A 525 -10.10 9.25 15.15
N GLY A 526 -11.28 9.56 14.61
CA GLY A 526 -12.53 9.75 15.35
C GLY A 526 -13.44 8.52 15.45
N PHE A 527 -13.06 7.37 14.86
CA PHE A 527 -13.98 6.24 14.63
C PHE A 527 -14.76 5.81 15.88
N ARG A 528 -14.06 5.46 16.98
CA ARG A 528 -14.74 5.01 18.22
C ARG A 528 -15.50 6.12 18.92
N LYS A 529 -15.03 7.37 18.84
CA LYS A 529 -15.67 8.53 19.46
C LYS A 529 -16.99 8.89 18.77
N ALA A 530 -17.11 8.57 17.48
CA ALA A 530 -18.30 8.84 16.69
C ALA A 530 -19.42 7.82 16.93
N ALA A 531 -19.18 6.75 17.69
CA ALA A 531 -20.13 5.64 17.87
C ALA A 531 -21.53 6.14 18.26
N ALA A 532 -22.55 5.60 17.59
CA ALA A 532 -23.95 5.92 17.84
C ALA A 532 -24.75 4.64 18.13
N PRO A 533 -25.82 4.69 18.91
CA PRO A 533 -26.70 3.54 19.08
C PRO A 533 -27.39 3.18 17.76
N LEU A 534 -27.63 1.90 17.54
CA LEU A 534 -28.48 1.47 16.43
C LEU A 534 -29.88 2.10 16.59
N PRO A 535 -30.46 2.72 15.56
CA PRO A 535 -31.80 3.29 15.63
C PRO A 535 -32.81 2.22 16.05
N SER A 536 -33.65 2.53 17.05
CA SER A 536 -34.76 1.65 17.38
C SER A 536 -35.78 1.67 16.25
N ALA A 537 -36.44 0.53 16.00
CA ALA A 537 -37.61 0.46 15.13
C ALA A 537 -38.82 1.14 15.80
N ALA A 538 -38.71 2.41 16.17
CA ALA A 538 -39.77 3.19 16.78
C ALA A 538 -40.54 3.96 15.69
N GLY A 539 -41.60 3.31 15.18
CA GLY A 539 -42.81 3.97 14.71
C GLY A 539 -42.62 5.01 13.60
N GLY A 540 -42.49 4.54 12.36
CA GLY A 540 -42.94 5.32 11.22
C GLY A 540 -44.42 5.62 11.40
N LYS A 541 -44.74 6.76 12.03
CA LYS A 541 -46.04 7.40 11.83
C LYS A 541 -46.13 7.68 10.34
N ARG A 542 -46.87 6.84 9.64
CA ARG A 542 -47.53 7.19 8.38
C ARG A 542 -48.18 8.56 8.61
N ARG A 543 -47.52 9.62 8.14
CA ARG A 543 -48.20 10.86 7.82
C ARG A 543 -48.80 10.66 6.44
N THR A 544 -50.09 10.39 6.42
CA THR A 544 -50.99 10.66 5.31
C THR A 544 -52.43 10.71 5.83
N PRO A 545 -53.32 11.50 5.22
CA PRO A 545 -53.10 12.31 4.01
C PRO A 545 -52.54 13.70 4.32
#